data_AF-A0ABD0VIG8-F1
#
_entry.id   AF-A0ABD0VIG8-F1
#
_cell.length_a   1.000
_cell.length_b   1.000
_cell.length_c   1.000
_cell.angle_alpha   90.00
_cell.angle_beta   90.00
_cell.angle_gamma   90.00
#
_symmetry.space_group_name_H-M   'P 1'
#
loop_
_entity.id
_entity.type
_entity.pdbx_description
1 polymer ?
#
loop_
_entity_poly.entity_id
_entity_poly.type
_entity_poly.pdbx_seq_one_letter_code
_entity_poly.pdbx_strand_id
1 'polypeptide(L)'
;MASQTIENYRAGAEVYNGHDLCKEKSIQLLEELCLPKGLFPMEDMEEFGYNREAGFIWLIQKKKKDHVFKEIKRAVSYAPEVTAFVEKYKLKKMTGVKTKELLLWLSVVEVYFENSSSEKLTFKTGTGLSDSFKASAFELGH
;
A
#
# COMPACT_ATOMS: atom_id res chain seq x y z
N MET A 1 -2.51 21.66 -9.70
CA MET A 1 -1.31 21.20 -10.46
C MET A 1 -0.87 19.78 -10.13
N ALA A 2 -1.03 19.25 -8.90
CA ALA A 2 -0.71 17.83 -8.61
C ALA A 2 -1.64 16.81 -9.33
N SER A 3 -2.91 17.17 -9.59
CA SER A 3 -3.90 16.34 -10.30
C SER A 3 -3.47 15.98 -11.72
N GLN A 4 -2.95 16.95 -12.49
CA GLN A 4 -2.49 16.73 -13.86
C GLN A 4 -1.30 15.78 -13.95
N THR A 5 -0.53 15.63 -12.87
CA THR A 5 0.62 14.71 -12.84
C THR A 5 0.19 13.27 -12.58
N ILE A 6 -0.85 13.03 -11.75
CA ILE A 6 -1.32 11.66 -11.46
C ILE A 6 -2.02 11.05 -12.68
N GLU A 7 -2.84 11.81 -13.40
CA GLU A 7 -3.52 11.29 -14.60
C GLU A 7 -2.52 10.84 -15.68
N ASN A 8 -1.40 11.55 -15.83
CA ASN A 8 -0.33 11.12 -16.73
C ASN A 8 0.25 9.75 -16.37
N TYR A 9 0.33 9.41 -15.07
CA TYR A 9 0.78 8.08 -14.64
C TYR A 9 -0.29 7.00 -14.78
N ARG A 10 -1.57 7.35 -14.96
CA ARG A 10 -2.63 6.37 -15.24
C ARG A 10 -2.75 6.04 -16.73
N ALA A 11 -2.24 6.90 -17.61
CA ALA A 11 -2.26 6.66 -19.05
C ALA A 11 -1.51 5.35 -19.40
N GLY A 12 -2.17 4.46 -20.14
CA GLY A 12 -1.61 3.16 -20.55
C GLY A 12 -1.56 2.10 -19.44
N ALA A 13 -2.15 2.36 -18.28
CA ALA A 13 -2.20 1.40 -17.19
C ALA A 13 -3.18 0.24 -17.46
N GLU A 14 -2.87 -0.91 -16.85
CA GLU A 14 -3.83 -1.99 -16.71
C GLU A 14 -4.81 -1.63 -15.59
N VAL A 15 -6.11 -1.56 -15.91
CA VAL A 15 -7.16 -1.21 -14.94
C VAL A 15 -8.12 -2.37 -14.77
N TYR A 16 -8.26 -2.80 -13.53
CA TYR A 16 -9.10 -3.91 -13.11
C TYR A 16 -10.24 -3.37 -12.26
N ASN A 17 -11.43 -3.92 -12.46
CA ASN A 17 -12.63 -3.49 -11.76
C ASN A 17 -13.29 -4.69 -11.07
N GLY A 18 -13.94 -4.42 -9.94
CA GLY A 18 -14.67 -5.43 -9.16
C GLY A 18 -13.81 -6.13 -8.12
N HIS A 19 -14.44 -6.46 -7.00
CA HIS A 19 -13.78 -6.87 -5.76
C HIS A 19 -12.77 -8.00 -5.94
N ASP A 20 -13.20 -9.13 -6.50
CA ASP A 20 -12.38 -10.34 -6.59
C ASP A 20 -11.17 -10.15 -7.51
N LEU A 21 -11.36 -9.53 -8.67
CA LEU A 21 -10.29 -9.29 -9.63
C LEU A 21 -9.27 -8.26 -9.12
N CYS A 22 -9.75 -7.18 -8.48
CA CYS A 22 -8.86 -6.18 -7.88
C CYS A 22 -8.02 -6.78 -6.75
N LYS A 23 -8.63 -7.61 -5.91
CA LYS A 23 -7.93 -8.34 -4.85
C LYS A 23 -6.88 -9.28 -5.42
N GLU A 24 -7.24 -10.10 -6.39
CA GLU A 24 -6.30 -11.02 -7.05
C GLU A 24 -5.09 -10.27 -7.64
N LYS A 25 -5.34 -9.18 -8.38
CA LYS A 25 -4.29 -8.41 -9.05
C LYS A 25 -3.39 -7.66 -8.09
N SER A 26 -3.94 -7.13 -6.99
CA SER A 26 -3.13 -6.50 -5.95
C SER A 26 -2.22 -7.51 -5.23
N ILE A 27 -2.68 -8.73 -5.01
CA ILE A 27 -1.87 -9.82 -4.43
C ILE A 27 -0.76 -10.26 -5.40
N GLN A 28 -1.08 -10.43 -6.69
CA GLN A 28 -0.09 -10.76 -7.73
C GLN A 28 1.01 -9.70 -7.80
N LEU A 29 0.66 -8.41 -7.73
CA LEU A 29 1.63 -7.33 -7.66
C LEU A 29 2.53 -7.44 -6.42
N LEU A 30 1.94 -7.61 -5.23
CA LEU A 30 2.72 -7.70 -4.00
C LEU A 30 3.70 -8.88 -4.04
N GLU A 31 3.29 -10.01 -4.61
CA GLU A 31 4.17 -11.16 -4.84
C GLU A 31 5.32 -10.84 -5.81
N GLU A 32 5.03 -10.20 -6.95
CA GLU A 32 6.04 -9.75 -7.93
C GLU A 32 7.09 -8.83 -7.30
N LEU A 33 6.63 -7.92 -6.42
CA LEU A 33 7.47 -6.99 -5.69
C LEU A 33 8.15 -7.61 -4.47
N CYS A 34 7.89 -8.88 -4.16
CA CYS A 34 8.37 -9.57 -2.95
C CYS A 34 8.00 -8.82 -1.66
N LEU A 35 6.76 -8.34 -1.60
CA LEU A 35 6.14 -7.68 -0.44
C LEU A 35 5.06 -8.58 0.17
N PRO A 36 4.77 -8.45 1.48
CA PRO A 36 3.73 -9.24 2.12
C PRO A 36 2.35 -9.05 1.48
N LYS A 37 1.63 -10.14 1.28
CA LYS A 37 0.40 -10.15 0.48
C LYS A 37 -0.79 -9.49 1.16
N GLY A 38 -0.69 -9.15 2.45
CA GLY A 38 -1.72 -8.50 3.26
C GLY A 38 -1.51 -7.00 3.51
N LEU A 39 -0.63 -6.33 2.75
CA LEU A 39 -0.36 -4.89 2.96
C LEU A 39 -1.51 -3.95 2.59
N PHE A 40 -2.42 -4.39 1.73
CA PHE A 40 -3.56 -3.58 1.26
C PHE A 40 -4.88 -4.01 1.91
N PRO A 41 -5.89 -3.12 1.94
CA PRO A 41 -7.22 -3.45 2.41
C PRO A 41 -7.91 -4.41 1.41
N MET A 42 -8.06 -5.67 1.81
CA MET A 42 -8.52 -6.77 0.95
C MET A 42 -10.05 -6.90 0.82
N GLU A 43 -10.82 -5.87 1.16
CA GLU A 43 -12.29 -5.89 1.10
C GLU A 43 -12.78 -4.57 0.50
N ASP A 44 -13.95 -4.59 -0.14
CA ASP A 44 -14.60 -3.40 -0.74
C ASP A 44 -13.75 -2.66 -1.80
N MET A 45 -12.76 -3.33 -2.40
CA MET A 45 -12.02 -2.80 -3.56
C MET A 45 -12.93 -2.71 -4.78
N GLU A 46 -12.95 -1.54 -5.43
CA GLU A 46 -13.76 -1.26 -6.61
C GLU A 46 -12.90 -1.23 -7.88
N GLU A 47 -11.71 -0.64 -7.78
CA GLU A 47 -10.78 -0.50 -8.89
C GLU A 47 -9.34 -0.72 -8.40
N PHE A 48 -8.54 -1.38 -9.22
CA PHE A 48 -7.10 -1.48 -9.07
C PHE A 48 -6.43 -1.17 -10.39
N GLY A 49 -5.54 -0.18 -10.38
CA GLY A 49 -4.77 0.19 -11.55
C GLY A 49 -3.28 -0.01 -11.35
N TYR A 50 -2.61 -0.50 -12.38
CA TYR A 50 -1.16 -0.61 -12.41
C TYR A 50 -0.60 -0.16 -13.76
N ASN A 51 0.17 0.92 -13.74
CA ASN A 51 1.05 1.30 -14.83
C ASN A 51 2.44 0.72 -14.60
N ARG A 52 2.77 -0.34 -15.34
CA ARG A 52 4.07 -1.01 -15.26
C ARG A 52 5.23 -0.11 -15.71
N GLU A 53 5.03 0.66 -16.77
CA GLU A 53 6.07 1.54 -17.33
C GLU A 53 6.43 2.67 -16.35
N ALA A 54 5.43 3.29 -15.73
CA ALA A 54 5.63 4.32 -14.72
C ALA A 54 5.97 3.77 -13.32
N GLY A 55 5.76 2.47 -13.09
CA GLY A 55 5.81 1.88 -11.76
C GLY A 55 4.81 2.53 -10.80
N PHE A 56 3.60 2.84 -11.26
CA PHE A 56 2.58 3.56 -10.50
C PHE A 56 1.32 2.74 -10.32
N ILE A 57 0.78 2.73 -9.09
CA ILE A 57 -0.45 2.00 -8.76
C ILE A 57 -1.46 2.91 -8.09
N TRP A 58 -2.73 2.51 -8.20
CA TRP A 58 -3.79 3.03 -7.37
C TRP A 58 -4.81 1.95 -7.00
N LEU A 59 -5.39 2.10 -5.82
CA LEU A 59 -6.47 1.28 -5.30
C LEU A 59 -7.63 2.21 -4.96
N ILE A 60 -8.82 1.90 -5.47
CA ILE A 60 -10.07 2.56 -5.09
C ILE A 60 -10.91 1.59 -4.26
N GLN A 61 -11.42 2.09 -3.14
CA GLN A 61 -12.33 1.37 -2.26
C GLN A 61 -13.53 2.25 -1.92
N LYS A 62 -14.68 1.61 -1.72
CA LYS A 62 -15.98 2.28 -1.55
C LYS A 62 -16.02 3.35 -0.46
N LYS A 63 -15.26 3.14 0.61
CA LYS A 63 -15.18 4.04 1.77
C LYS A 63 -13.85 3.87 2.49
N LYS A 64 -13.47 4.87 3.28
CA LYS A 64 -12.34 4.77 4.22
C LYS A 64 -12.48 3.50 5.06
N LYS A 65 -11.36 2.80 5.27
CA LYS A 65 -11.29 1.60 6.11
C LYS A 65 -10.19 1.71 7.14
N ASP A 66 -10.55 1.49 8.40
CA ASP A 66 -9.60 1.33 9.49
C ASP A 66 -9.33 -0.17 9.69
N HIS A 67 -8.06 -0.52 9.91
CA HIS A 67 -7.61 -1.88 10.18
C HIS A 67 -6.63 -1.88 11.35
N VAL A 68 -6.55 -3.00 12.07
CA VAL A 68 -5.57 -3.20 13.12
C VAL A 68 -4.78 -4.46 12.82
N PHE A 69 -3.49 -4.30 12.52
CA PHE A 69 -2.56 -5.41 12.42
C PHE A 69 -2.31 -5.95 13.83
N LYS A 70 -3.01 -7.03 14.18
CA LYS A 70 -3.10 -7.55 15.56
C LYS A 70 -1.74 -7.94 16.14
N GLU A 71 -0.88 -8.55 15.34
CA GLU A 71 0.44 -9.02 15.78
C GLU A 71 1.34 -7.88 16.28
N ILE A 72 1.25 -6.72 15.62
CA ILE A 72 2.03 -5.52 15.97
C ILE A 72 1.23 -4.47 16.73
N LYS A 73 -0.07 -4.73 16.97
CA LYS A 73 -1.03 -3.83 17.62
C LYS A 73 -1.06 -2.42 17.01
N ARG A 74 -0.87 -2.32 15.69
CA ARG A 74 -0.89 -1.03 14.98
C ARG A 74 -2.21 -0.81 14.26
N ALA A 75 -2.82 0.32 14.56
CA ALA A 75 -4.00 0.80 13.84
C ALA A 75 -3.56 1.59 12.60
N VAL A 76 -4.11 1.21 11.46
CA VAL A 76 -3.89 1.86 10.17
C VAL A 76 -5.24 2.28 9.57
N SER A 77 -5.20 3.30 8.75
CA SER A 77 -6.35 3.89 8.08
C SER A 77 -6.03 3.99 6.59
N TYR A 78 -6.86 3.38 5.76
CA TYR A 78 -6.84 3.50 4.31
C TYR A 78 -7.97 4.42 3.86
N ALA A 79 -7.63 5.44 3.07
CA ALA A 79 -8.58 6.34 2.44
C ALA A 79 -9.30 5.66 1.26
N PRO A 80 -10.38 6.26 0.72
CA PRO A 80 -11.07 5.74 -0.47
C PRO A 80 -10.17 5.55 -1.69
N GLU A 81 -9.11 6.37 -1.81
CA GLU A 81 -8.08 6.21 -2.84
C GLU A 81 -6.71 6.09 -2.15
N VAL A 82 -5.96 5.07 -2.52
CA VAL A 82 -4.56 4.84 -2.13
C VAL A 82 -3.72 4.80 -3.39
N THR A 83 -2.61 5.52 -3.41
CA THR A 83 -1.67 5.51 -4.55
C THR A 83 -0.25 5.30 -4.07
N ALA A 84 0.60 4.75 -4.92
CA ALA A 84 2.02 4.57 -4.64
C ALA A 84 2.81 4.41 -5.94
N PHE A 85 4.11 4.71 -5.86
CA PHE A 85 5.08 4.16 -6.81
C PHE A 85 5.68 2.89 -6.25
N VAL A 86 5.93 1.93 -7.12
CA VAL A 86 6.34 0.57 -6.75
C VAL A 86 7.70 0.22 -7.35
N GLU A 87 8.48 -0.49 -6.55
CA GLU A 87 9.78 -1.04 -6.90
C GLU A 87 9.90 -2.39 -6.19
N LYS A 88 10.80 -3.26 -6.66
CA LYS A 88 11.06 -4.51 -5.95
C LYS A 88 11.43 -4.21 -4.49
N TYR A 89 10.74 -4.86 -3.56
CA TYR A 89 10.84 -4.69 -2.11
C TYR A 89 10.41 -3.33 -1.54
N LYS A 90 9.77 -2.45 -2.34
CA LYS A 90 9.51 -1.07 -1.92
C LYS A 90 8.26 -0.43 -2.53
N LEU A 91 7.52 0.28 -1.68
CA LEU A 91 6.50 1.26 -2.04
C LEU A 91 6.99 2.65 -1.63
N LYS A 92 6.85 3.65 -2.50
CA LYS A 92 7.30 5.02 -2.23
C LYS A 92 6.27 6.05 -2.65
N LYS A 93 6.36 7.24 -2.07
CA LYS A 93 5.42 8.36 -2.25
C LYS A 93 3.96 7.89 -2.07
N MET A 94 3.75 7.03 -1.08
CA MET A 94 2.43 6.50 -0.78
C MET A 94 1.49 7.62 -0.34
N THR A 95 0.23 7.53 -0.75
CA THR A 95 -0.84 8.43 -0.30
C THR A 95 -2.06 7.61 0.12
N GLY A 96 -2.94 8.21 0.91
CA GLY A 96 -4.15 7.53 1.38
C GLY A 96 -3.95 6.55 2.53
N VAL A 97 -2.72 6.32 3.00
CA VAL A 97 -2.43 5.44 4.15
C VAL A 97 -1.96 6.26 5.35
N LYS A 98 -2.57 6.02 6.51
CA LYS A 98 -2.15 6.60 7.79
C LYS A 98 -1.94 5.51 8.83
N THR A 99 -0.94 5.68 9.68
CA THR A 99 -0.71 4.87 10.88
C THR A 99 -0.99 5.70 12.12
N LYS A 100 -1.46 5.06 13.19
CA LYS A 100 -1.63 5.70 14.49
C LYS A 100 -0.36 5.53 15.32
N GLU A 101 0.35 6.63 15.50
CA GLU A 101 1.49 6.74 16.42
C GLU A 101 1.09 7.57 17.64
N LEU A 102 1.15 6.96 18.83
CA LEU A 102 0.63 7.53 20.07
C LEU A 102 -0.84 8.01 19.91
N LEU A 103 -1.06 9.32 19.96
CA LEU A 103 -2.38 9.96 19.81
C LEU A 103 -2.60 10.60 18.43
N LEU A 104 -1.63 10.51 17.50
CA LEU A 104 -1.66 11.18 16.21
C LEU A 104 -1.76 10.19 15.04
N TRP A 105 -2.49 10.59 14.00
CA TRP A 105 -2.52 9.88 12.72
C TRP A 105 -1.48 10.48 11.79
N LEU A 106 -0.47 9.68 11.44
CA LEU A 106 0.64 10.09 10.58
C LEU A 106 0.52 9.42 9.22
N SER A 107 0.74 10.17 8.14
CA SER A 107 0.73 9.63 6.79
C SER A 107 1.95 8.75 6.55
N VAL A 108 1.73 7.52 6.09
CA VAL A 108 2.78 6.61 5.63
C VAL A 108 3.13 6.99 4.19
N VAL A 109 4.42 7.19 3.92
CA VAL A 109 4.93 7.66 2.62
C VAL A 109 5.86 6.66 1.96
N GLU A 110 6.49 5.76 2.72
CA GLU A 110 7.30 4.66 2.19
C GLU A 110 7.09 3.39 3.02
N VAL A 111 7.15 2.25 2.33
CA VAL A 111 7.17 0.91 2.93
C VAL A 111 8.24 0.10 2.21
N TYR A 112 9.23 -0.46 2.92
CA TYR A 112 10.36 -1.09 2.25
C TYR A 112 11.09 -2.12 3.13
N PHE A 113 11.77 -3.05 2.48
CA PHE A 113 12.85 -3.83 3.11
C PHE A 113 14.18 -3.10 2.97
N GLU A 114 14.98 -3.07 4.04
CA GLU A 114 16.31 -2.43 4.02
C GLU A 114 17.25 -3.08 2.99
N ASN A 115 17.13 -4.40 2.82
CA ASN A 115 17.86 -5.20 1.83
C ASN A 115 17.07 -6.48 1.51
N SER A 116 17.51 -7.22 0.49
CA SER A 116 16.85 -8.44 0.01
C SER A 116 16.79 -9.60 1.01
N SER A 117 17.60 -9.56 2.07
CA SER A 117 17.66 -10.60 3.12
C SER A 117 16.94 -10.18 4.40
N SER A 118 16.33 -8.99 4.42
CA SER A 118 15.66 -8.47 5.61
C SER A 118 14.35 -9.22 5.85
N GLU A 119 14.16 -9.71 7.08
CA GLU A 119 12.90 -10.27 7.54
C GLU A 119 11.93 -9.18 8.04
N LYS A 120 12.41 -7.94 8.15
CA LYS A 120 11.65 -6.80 8.66
C LYS A 120 11.28 -5.83 7.55
N LEU A 121 10.02 -5.44 7.58
CA LEU A 121 9.44 -4.41 6.74
C LEU A 121 9.37 -3.08 7.51
N THR A 122 9.92 -2.03 6.93
CA THR A 122 9.99 -0.69 7.52
C THR A 122 8.91 0.21 6.92
N PHE A 123 8.19 0.93 7.78
CA PHE A 123 7.18 1.91 7.44
C PHE A 123 7.71 3.28 7.82
N LYS A 124 7.75 4.21 6.86
CA LYS A 124 8.22 5.58 7.09
C LYS A 124 7.07 6.56 6.89
N THR A 125 6.99 7.52 7.80
CA THR A 125 5.97 8.56 7.80
C THR A 125 6.48 9.86 7.17
N GLY A 126 5.55 10.72 6.76
CA GLY A 126 5.89 12.05 6.21
C GLY A 126 6.61 12.98 7.18
N THR A 127 6.61 12.67 8.48
CA THR A 127 7.37 13.42 9.50
C THR A 127 8.79 12.89 9.70
N GLY A 128 9.19 11.84 8.99
CA GLY A 128 10.50 11.20 9.12
C GLY A 128 10.59 10.11 10.19
N LEU A 129 9.52 9.86 10.96
CA LEU A 129 9.46 8.73 11.88
C LEU A 129 9.34 7.43 11.09
N SER A 130 10.00 6.37 11.57
CA SER A 130 9.94 5.05 10.97
C SER A 130 9.90 3.94 12.01
N ASP A 131 9.13 2.90 11.74
CA ASP A 131 9.05 1.68 12.53
C ASP A 131 9.25 0.46 11.64
N SER A 132 9.91 -0.58 12.18
CA SER A 132 10.17 -1.83 11.46
C SER A 132 9.59 -3.02 12.20
N PHE A 133 8.84 -3.85 11.48
CA PHE A 133 8.16 -5.02 12.02
C PHE A 133 8.47 -6.27 11.20
N LYS A 134 8.28 -7.47 11.76
CA LYS A 134 8.42 -8.71 10.99
C LYS A 134 7.42 -8.70 9.83
N ALA A 135 7.90 -9.04 8.63
CA ALA A 135 7.09 -9.02 7.42
C ALA A 135 5.88 -9.96 7.49
N SER A 136 6.03 -11.09 8.21
CA SER A 136 4.96 -12.06 8.44
C SER A 136 3.70 -11.45 9.07
N ALA A 137 3.84 -10.36 9.84
CA ALA A 137 2.73 -9.65 10.46
C ALA A 137 1.78 -8.96 9.47
N PHE A 138 2.15 -8.92 8.20
CA PHE A 138 1.40 -8.31 7.11
C PHE A 138 1.03 -9.33 6.02
N GLU A 139 1.12 -10.63 6.30
CA GLU A 139 0.63 -11.66 5.38
C GLU A 139 -0.90 -11.80 5.47
N LEU A 140 -1.48 -12.46 4.46
CA LEU A 140 -2.92 -12.76 4.47
C LEU A 140 -3.26 -13.76 5.58
N GLY A 141 -4.30 -13.49 6.38
CA GLY A 141 -4.89 -14.48 7.30
C GLY A 141 -4.76 -14.22 8.80
N HIS A 142 -4.42 -12.99 9.24
CA HIS A 142 -4.34 -12.59 10.65
C HIS A 142 -5.42 -11.57 11.08
#